data_AF-A0A0Q8S856-F1
#
_entry.id   AF-A0A0Q8S856-F1
#
_cell.length_a   1.000
_cell.length_b   1.000
_cell.length_c   1.000
_cell.angle_alpha   90.00
_cell.angle_beta   90.00
_cell.angle_gamma   90.00
#
_symmetry.space_group_name_H-M   'P 1'
#
loop_
_entity.id
_entity.type
_entity.pdbx_description
1 polymer ?
#
loop_
_entity_poly.entity_id
_entity_poly.type
_entity_poly.pdbx_seq_one_letter_code
_entity_poly.pdbx_strand_id
1 'polypeptide(L)'
;MNYRNGKIERRTMLAAASAWAAWDSSGQPSAAESSTRSAAPALAQHIAVTDGGDVQQAIAVAPNPRALIASTRPTLPVGSTIRTANGYLYRVAPATATDQHLTTAGGVKLYIGDPYVTPDALGAPVDGVGDDAPYFERAFRISRTVQLLATSRYRLASVIGLPNQTLYDRVSMFLFCGGATIVANSPSVGGVPEAIFTSAAAKAAPESGDNLYTGKIFVVGGNWTQDHPSVLFNGDRIYDLRLSQASFAQLDTVVKSFRAKGADYPNGYIQSLGMSNCQFSNVRRWVDAKVGFDLSFDNLGGTNCDGGIYVDSVTADPAVISIRWKDIRFQDGGCALVLGKVVGGLFEGYYGETNAIGDAVMARCEIWFKRGSAPSSGVSLASLQFQPSSTQIADPDYRAIRWDDERNQPGTIAAPPSLRNCWTTGANLITPGRVVDFEGNGGTESRLLKNARAPMSPQSARRTTISDARIYLAAKELRAGVYTIAKISVDDMLNNVVDAYRPTQGEIRVMMQHRTGGGQVIGTSLAVIDFVAMTASEGVTTANRVNDVYCDFALKSFLAIPGGLPIDKLGARTQRHFTNPVLAAKRLGNDYVLALSGYATVSVPNYGPADRIYSCITMHADALNGSNALTSAITIAP
;
A
#
# COMPACT_ATOMS: atom_id res chain seq x y z
N MET A 1 40.08 3.84 25.25
CA MET A 1 38.81 3.35 25.81
C MET A 1 38.09 2.57 24.73
N ASN A 2 37.77 1.29 24.98
CA ASN A 2 37.31 0.35 23.95
C ASN A 2 35.86 0.63 23.51
N TYR A 3 35.67 0.84 22.21
CA TYR A 3 34.38 0.91 21.53
C TYR A 3 33.73 -0.48 21.52
N ARG A 4 32.61 -0.67 22.22
CA ARG A 4 31.67 -1.77 21.97
C ARG A 4 30.22 -1.30 22.11
N ASN A 5 29.42 -1.68 21.11
CA ASN A 5 27.97 -1.65 21.02
C ASN A 5 27.30 -0.35 20.55
N GLY A 6 27.43 -0.09 19.24
CA GLY A 6 26.59 0.85 18.50
C GLY A 6 25.15 0.37 18.33
N LYS A 7 24.37 0.43 19.41
CA LYS A 7 22.90 0.50 19.34
C LYS A 7 22.50 1.90 19.76
N ILE A 8 22.26 2.77 18.78
CA ILE A 8 21.49 3.99 19.03
C ILE A 8 20.06 3.51 19.31
N GLU A 9 19.62 3.67 20.56
CA GLU A 9 18.34 3.16 21.03
C GLU A 9 17.17 3.86 20.32
N ARG A 10 16.21 3.06 19.84
CA ARG A 10 14.94 3.45 19.24
C ARG A 10 14.11 4.44 20.08
N ARG A 11 14.44 4.62 21.37
CA ARG A 11 13.73 5.49 22.32
C ARG A 11 14.03 6.98 22.16
N THR A 12 15.21 7.37 21.69
CA THR A 12 15.52 8.79 21.42
C THR A 12 14.89 9.32 20.14
N MET A 13 14.57 8.44 19.17
CA MET A 13 13.82 8.83 17.95
C MET A 13 12.34 9.14 18.22
N LEU A 14 11.71 8.46 19.20
CA LEU A 14 10.29 8.67 19.55
C LEU A 14 10.07 9.93 20.40
N ALA A 15 11.01 10.30 21.26
CA ALA A 15 10.87 11.46 22.14
C ALA A 15 10.91 12.81 21.40
N ALA A 16 11.62 12.89 20.26
CA ALA A 16 11.63 14.09 19.42
C ALA A 16 10.37 14.20 18.54
N ALA A 17 9.76 13.06 18.17
CA ALA A 17 8.52 13.03 17.38
C ALA A 17 7.27 13.30 18.24
N SER A 18 7.28 12.91 19.53
CA SER A 18 6.12 13.07 20.43
C SER A 18 5.84 14.50 20.90
N ALA A 19 6.70 15.48 20.57
CA ALA A 19 6.45 16.88 20.90
C ALA A 19 5.74 17.66 19.77
N TRP A 20 5.45 17.04 18.61
CA TRP A 20 5.04 17.75 17.39
C TRP A 20 3.68 17.30 16.80
N ALA A 21 2.84 16.62 17.59
CA ALA A 21 1.45 16.38 17.22
C ALA A 21 0.54 16.29 18.45
N ALA A 22 -0.06 17.41 18.84
CA ALA A 22 -1.32 17.40 19.57
C ALA A 22 -2.39 17.95 18.62
N TRP A 23 -2.89 17.06 17.75
CA TRP A 23 -4.18 17.25 17.08
C TRP A 23 -5.20 16.56 17.98
N ASP A 24 -6.26 17.25 18.38
CA ASP A 24 -7.36 16.57 19.05
C ASP A 24 -8.14 15.70 18.05
N SER A 25 -8.98 14.82 18.60
CA SER A 25 -9.79 13.84 17.86
C SER A 25 -10.78 14.43 16.85
N SER A 26 -10.87 15.75 16.71
CA SER A 26 -11.79 16.43 15.78
C SER A 26 -11.15 16.99 14.51
N GLY A 27 -9.82 16.89 14.35
CA GLY A 27 -9.15 17.26 13.10
C GLY A 27 -9.10 18.75 12.80
N GLN A 28 -9.28 19.62 13.81
CA GLN A 28 -9.09 21.07 13.72
C GLN A 28 -7.85 21.52 14.53
N PRO A 29 -7.16 22.60 14.12
CA PRO A 29 -6.13 23.22 14.97
C PRO A 29 -6.83 23.87 16.18
N SER A 30 -6.50 23.44 17.40
CA SER A 30 -7.12 23.99 18.60
C SER A 30 -6.83 25.49 18.74
N ALA A 31 -7.89 26.31 18.70
CA ALA A 31 -7.83 27.71 19.09
C ALA A 31 -7.64 27.80 20.62
N ALA A 32 -6.39 27.93 21.06
CA ALA A 32 -6.08 28.32 22.43
C ALA A 32 -5.74 29.82 22.45
N GLU A 33 -6.58 30.56 23.16
CA GLU A 33 -6.59 32.01 23.29
C GLU A 33 -5.22 32.61 23.68
N SER A 34 -4.97 33.80 23.13
CA SER A 34 -3.94 34.71 23.61
C SER A 34 -4.28 35.21 25.01
N SER A 35 -3.52 34.77 26.02
CA SER A 35 -3.30 35.60 27.20
C SER A 35 -1.86 35.50 27.67
N THR A 36 -1.29 36.68 27.85
CA THR A 36 0.08 36.98 28.20
C THR A 36 0.48 36.42 29.57
N ARG A 37 1.49 35.56 29.62
CA ARG A 37 2.48 35.55 30.72
C ARG A 37 3.89 35.35 30.18
N SER A 38 4.66 36.42 30.29
CA SER A 38 6.12 36.44 30.26
C SER A 38 6.68 35.41 31.25
N ALA A 39 7.35 34.37 30.74
CA ALA A 39 8.36 33.61 31.45
C ALA A 39 9.12 32.74 30.43
N ALA A 40 10.30 33.19 30.02
CA ALA A 40 11.29 32.31 29.42
C ALA A 40 11.62 31.20 30.43
N PRO A 41 11.60 29.90 30.05
CA PRO A 41 12.20 28.89 30.88
C PRO A 41 13.68 28.77 30.49
N ALA A 42 14.52 29.07 31.49
CA ALA A 42 15.94 28.78 31.51
C ALA A 42 16.20 27.31 31.15
N LEU A 43 16.81 27.09 29.99
CA LEU A 43 17.55 25.86 29.66
C LEU A 43 19.05 26.13 29.62
N ALA A 44 19.50 26.97 30.55
CA ALA A 44 20.91 27.14 30.91
C ALA A 44 21.06 26.60 32.33
N GLN A 45 22.06 25.74 32.53
CA GLN A 45 22.48 25.13 33.80
C GLN A 45 21.78 23.81 34.19
N HIS A 46 22.16 22.73 33.51
CA HIS A 46 22.49 21.48 34.22
C HIS A 46 23.28 20.53 33.29
N ILE A 47 24.61 20.65 33.29
CA ILE A 47 25.50 19.51 33.05
C ILE A 47 26.40 19.45 34.27
N ALA A 48 25.99 18.63 35.23
CA ALA A 48 26.78 18.32 36.39
C ALA A 48 27.88 17.33 35.98
N VAL A 49 29.08 17.72 36.36
CA VAL A 49 30.34 16.99 36.40
C VAL A 49 30.18 15.59 36.99
N THR A 50 30.50 14.56 36.21
CA THR A 50 30.95 13.25 36.72
C THR A 50 31.78 12.56 35.64
N ASP A 51 33.06 12.94 35.59
CA ASP A 51 34.22 12.04 35.49
C ASP A 51 35.47 12.91 35.26
N GLY A 52 36.42 12.84 36.19
CA GLY A 52 37.56 13.74 36.30
C GLY A 52 38.54 13.71 35.13
N GLY A 53 38.33 14.57 34.15
CA GLY A 53 39.31 15.02 33.15
C GLY A 53 39.25 16.53 32.99
N ASP A 54 40.42 17.18 32.90
CA ASP A 54 40.66 18.63 32.88
C ASP A 54 39.52 19.54 32.41
N VAL A 55 39.23 20.56 33.23
CA VAL A 55 38.32 21.67 32.91
C VAL A 55 38.96 22.54 31.81
N GLN A 56 38.78 22.15 30.55
CA GLN A 56 39.03 23.06 29.44
C GLN A 56 37.99 24.19 29.49
N GLN A 57 38.39 25.37 29.98
CA GLN A 57 37.57 26.57 29.96
C GLN A 57 37.07 26.86 28.54
N ALA A 58 35.75 26.80 28.33
CA ALA A 58 35.15 27.28 27.09
C ALA A 58 35.26 28.80 27.05
N ILE A 59 36.03 29.35 26.10
CA ILE A 59 36.17 30.80 25.94
C ILE A 59 35.12 31.27 24.94
N ALA A 60 34.28 32.23 25.33
CA ALA A 60 33.40 32.91 24.39
C ALA A 60 34.20 33.94 23.59
N VAL A 61 34.45 33.65 22.30
CA VAL A 61 35.33 34.47 21.45
C VAL A 61 34.55 35.33 20.44
N ALA A 62 33.30 34.96 20.11
CA ALA A 62 32.53 35.62 19.06
C ALA A 62 31.00 35.51 19.28
N PRO A 63 30.21 36.46 18.75
CA PRO A 63 28.75 36.42 18.85
C PRO A 63 28.11 35.27 18.06
N ASN A 64 28.71 34.86 16.93
CA ASN A 64 28.20 33.80 16.07
C ASN A 64 29.35 33.13 15.26
N PRO A 65 29.10 32.02 14.55
CA PRO A 65 30.11 31.32 13.74
C PRO A 65 30.77 32.21 12.68
N ARG A 66 30.00 33.06 11.99
CA ARG A 66 30.54 33.97 10.96
C ARG A 66 31.55 34.96 11.56
N ALA A 67 31.24 35.54 12.72
CA ALA A 67 32.16 36.43 13.43
C ALA A 67 33.40 35.69 13.97
N LEU A 68 33.24 34.42 14.37
CA LEU A 68 34.39 33.58 14.76
C LEU A 68 35.31 33.31 13.56
N ILE A 69 34.74 32.95 12.41
CA ILE A 69 35.46 32.72 11.16
C ILE A 69 36.17 34.00 10.69
N ALA A 70 35.51 35.16 10.80
CA ALA A 70 36.11 36.46 10.46
C ALA A 70 37.16 36.94 11.46
N SER A 71 37.36 36.25 12.59
CA SER A 71 38.31 36.67 13.62
C SER A 71 39.75 36.64 13.11
N THR A 72 40.45 37.76 13.24
CA THR A 72 41.88 37.92 12.87
C THR A 72 42.83 37.59 14.01
N ARG A 73 42.33 37.09 15.16
CA ARG A 73 43.17 36.71 16.30
C ARG A 73 44.13 35.58 15.88
N PRO A 74 45.46 35.78 15.96
CA PRO A 74 46.42 34.88 15.33
C PRO A 74 46.68 33.59 16.13
N THR A 75 46.35 33.57 17.43
CA THR A 75 46.72 32.46 18.31
C THR A 75 45.63 32.17 19.33
N LEU A 76 45.15 30.93 19.32
CA LEU A 76 44.40 30.32 20.43
C LEU A 76 45.09 29.01 20.80
N PRO A 77 45.16 28.63 22.10
CA PRO A 77 45.83 27.41 22.51
C PRO A 77 45.21 26.17 21.84
N VAL A 78 46.04 25.30 21.29
CA VAL A 78 45.62 24.02 20.71
C VAL A 78 44.86 23.21 21.75
N GLY A 79 43.76 22.59 21.33
CA GLY A 79 42.89 21.81 22.19
C GLY A 79 41.92 22.65 23.01
N SER A 80 42.05 23.97 23.07
CA SER A 80 41.07 24.83 23.75
C SER A 80 39.68 24.73 23.12
N THR A 81 38.64 24.90 23.94
CA THR A 81 37.26 24.89 23.50
C THR A 81 36.75 26.33 23.37
N ILE A 82 36.11 26.63 22.25
CA ILE A 82 35.48 27.92 21.95
C ILE A 82 33.98 27.70 21.90
N ARG A 83 33.21 28.60 22.52
CA ARG A 83 31.76 28.61 22.37
C ARG A 83 31.30 29.95 21.80
N THR A 84 30.51 29.97 20.74
CA THR A 84 29.89 31.23 20.27
C THR A 84 28.73 31.61 21.17
N ALA A 85 28.33 32.90 21.17
CA ALA A 85 27.22 33.36 22.02
C ALA A 85 25.88 32.68 21.66
N ASN A 86 25.68 32.32 20.38
CA ASN A 86 24.54 31.51 19.92
C ASN A 86 24.72 29.98 20.12
N GLY A 87 25.75 29.55 20.87
CA GLY A 87 25.79 28.23 21.49
C GLY A 87 26.68 27.18 20.81
N TYR A 88 27.23 27.44 19.62
CA TYR A 88 28.06 26.48 18.87
C TYR A 88 29.41 26.23 19.52
N LEU A 89 29.84 24.97 19.50
CA LEU A 89 31.08 24.53 20.12
C LEU A 89 32.16 24.24 19.07
N TYR A 90 33.38 24.70 19.31
CA TYR A 90 34.55 24.43 18.49
C TYR A 90 35.74 24.02 19.35
N ARG A 91 36.62 23.19 18.81
CA ARG A 91 37.90 22.84 19.41
C ARG A 91 39.04 23.32 18.53
N VAL A 92 40.03 23.99 19.11
CA VAL A 92 41.21 24.46 18.39
C VAL A 92 42.07 23.28 17.96
N ALA A 93 42.28 23.17 16.66
CA ALA A 93 43.13 22.17 16.05
C ALA A 93 44.60 22.62 16.06
N PRO A 94 45.55 21.67 16.01
CA PRO A 94 46.95 21.99 15.72
C PRO A 94 47.07 22.80 14.43
N ALA A 95 48.00 23.75 14.36
CA ALA A 95 48.23 24.55 13.15
C ALA A 95 48.59 23.70 11.93
N THR A 96 49.14 22.49 12.14
CA THR A 96 49.48 21.52 11.10
C THR A 96 48.34 20.60 10.69
N ALA A 97 47.16 20.67 11.33
CA ALA A 97 46.01 19.84 10.97
C ALA A 97 45.63 20.04 9.50
N THR A 98 45.28 18.96 8.81
CA THR A 98 44.82 18.98 7.40
C THR A 98 43.36 18.55 7.26
N ASP A 99 42.79 18.03 8.34
CA ASP A 99 41.43 17.52 8.50
C ASP A 99 40.53 18.50 9.29
N GLN A 100 41.01 19.73 9.54
CA GLN A 100 40.23 20.74 10.26
C GLN A 100 38.93 21.06 9.54
N HIS A 101 37.88 21.37 10.30
CA HIS A 101 36.56 21.67 9.74
C HIS A 101 36.50 23.08 9.16
N LEU A 102 37.15 24.07 9.79
CA LEU A 102 37.22 25.46 9.33
C LEU A 102 38.50 26.17 9.79
N THR A 103 38.78 27.34 9.21
CA THR A 103 39.95 28.17 9.51
C THR A 103 39.50 29.62 9.64
N THR A 104 39.90 30.30 10.71
CA THR A 104 39.59 31.73 10.91
C THR A 104 40.48 32.63 10.04
N ALA A 105 40.11 33.90 9.86
CA ALA A 105 40.91 34.88 9.14
C ALA A 105 42.31 35.08 9.75
N GLY A 106 42.47 34.86 11.06
CA GLY A 106 43.75 34.84 11.77
C GLY A 106 44.56 33.56 11.60
N GLY A 107 44.07 32.56 10.86
CA GLY A 107 44.76 31.30 10.60
C GLY A 107 44.51 30.18 11.62
N VAL A 108 43.62 30.39 12.60
CA VAL A 108 43.31 29.37 13.62
C VAL A 108 42.45 28.27 12.99
N LYS A 109 42.89 27.02 13.09
CA LYS A 109 42.18 25.84 12.61
C LYS A 109 41.23 25.31 13.69
N LEU A 110 40.02 24.92 13.32
CA LEU A 110 38.96 24.55 14.25
C LEU A 110 38.25 23.25 13.81
N TYR A 111 37.98 22.37 14.76
CA TYR A 111 37.00 21.29 14.64
C TYR A 111 35.68 21.75 15.27
N ILE A 112 34.56 21.33 14.70
CA ILE A 112 33.25 21.50 15.32
C ILE A 112 33.14 20.44 16.42
N GLY A 113 32.81 20.89 17.64
CA GLY A 113 32.73 20.04 18.83
C GLY A 113 31.33 19.47 19.10
N ASP A 114 30.32 19.94 18.37
CA ASP A 114 28.94 19.47 18.50
C ASP A 114 28.77 18.06 17.90
N PRO A 115 27.86 17.22 18.45
CA PRO A 115 27.64 15.84 17.99
C PRO A 115 27.02 15.76 16.58
N TYR A 116 26.57 16.88 16.04
CA TYR A 116 26.04 17.04 14.70
C TYR A 116 26.63 18.30 14.06
N VAL A 117 26.71 18.31 12.73
CA VAL A 117 27.21 19.47 11.98
C VAL A 117 26.03 20.23 11.41
N THR A 118 25.99 21.54 11.67
CA THR A 118 25.01 22.44 11.05
C THR A 118 25.71 23.30 9.99
N PRO A 119 25.04 23.68 8.89
CA PRO A 119 25.61 24.63 7.92
C PRO A 119 25.97 25.98 8.57
N ASP A 120 25.17 26.42 9.55
CA ASP A 120 25.38 27.66 10.29
C ASP A 120 26.69 27.63 11.12
N ALA A 121 27.05 26.49 11.72
CA ALA A 121 28.34 26.30 12.38
C ALA A 121 29.54 26.40 11.41
N LEU A 122 29.30 26.23 10.11
CA LEU A 122 30.31 26.43 9.06
C LEU A 122 30.32 27.86 8.51
N GLY A 123 29.49 28.75 9.04
CA GLY A 123 29.40 30.15 8.64
C GLY A 123 28.40 30.43 7.52
N ALA A 124 27.42 29.55 7.32
CA ALA A 124 26.33 29.82 6.37
C ALA A 124 25.65 31.18 6.66
N PRO A 125 25.22 31.92 5.62
CA PRO A 125 24.46 33.14 5.80
C PRO A 125 23.18 33.00 6.63
N VAL A 126 22.37 31.98 6.32
CA VAL A 126 21.10 31.65 7.01
C VAL A 126 20.12 32.83 7.08
N ASP A 127 20.15 33.69 6.08
CA ASP A 127 19.28 34.86 5.92
C ASP A 127 18.15 34.63 4.90
N GLY A 128 18.15 33.47 4.23
CA GLY A 128 17.23 33.14 3.14
C GLY A 128 17.48 33.92 1.86
N VAL A 129 18.64 34.56 1.70
CA VAL A 129 19.03 35.39 0.55
C VAL A 129 20.36 34.90 -0.06
N GLY A 130 21.39 34.72 0.76
CA GLY A 130 22.67 34.16 0.34
C GLY A 130 22.57 32.67 -0.01
N ASP A 131 23.46 32.17 -0.87
CA ASP A 131 23.50 30.73 -1.17
C ASP A 131 24.18 29.96 -0.03
N ASP A 132 23.39 29.15 0.67
CA ASP A 132 23.83 28.29 1.76
C ASP A 132 24.27 26.89 1.28
N ALA A 133 24.04 26.53 0.01
CA ALA A 133 24.31 25.19 -0.52
C ALA A 133 25.76 24.70 -0.33
N PRO A 134 26.81 25.53 -0.51
CA PRO A 134 28.19 25.09 -0.26
C PRO A 134 28.44 24.64 1.18
N TYR A 135 27.73 25.23 2.15
CA TYR A 135 27.85 24.89 3.56
C TYR A 135 27.13 23.58 3.89
N PHE A 136 26.01 23.29 3.24
CA PHE A 136 25.38 21.96 3.30
C PHE A 136 26.31 20.87 2.77
N GLU A 137 26.93 21.09 1.60
CA GLU A 137 27.85 20.11 1.03
C GLU A 137 29.05 19.86 1.94
N ARG A 138 29.63 20.93 2.50
CA ARG A 138 30.72 20.82 3.48
C ARG A 138 30.28 20.10 4.75
N ALA A 139 29.07 20.35 5.24
CA ALA A 139 28.52 19.65 6.40
C ALA A 139 28.45 18.13 6.17
N PHE A 140 27.97 17.69 4.99
CA PHE A 140 27.92 16.27 4.64
C PHE A 140 29.28 15.62 4.43
N ARG A 141 30.30 16.39 4.02
CA ARG A 141 31.68 15.89 3.94
C ARG A 141 32.29 15.64 5.31
N ILE A 142 31.91 16.43 6.32
CA ILE A 142 32.39 16.31 7.69
C ILE A 142 31.61 15.25 8.47
N SER A 143 30.29 15.23 8.32
CA SER A 143 29.39 14.37 9.09
C SER A 143 28.33 13.72 8.19
N ARG A 144 28.00 12.47 8.51
CA ARG A 144 26.86 11.77 7.89
C ARG A 144 25.52 12.22 8.48
N THR A 145 25.53 12.96 9.59
CA THR A 145 24.34 13.54 10.22
C THR A 145 24.47 15.06 10.22
N VAL A 146 23.61 15.70 9.43
CA VAL A 146 23.49 17.16 9.34
C VAL A 146 22.18 17.57 10.02
N GLN A 147 22.24 18.59 10.86
CA GLN A 147 21.08 19.11 11.57
C GLN A 147 20.90 20.60 11.28
N LEU A 148 19.66 21.01 11.03
CA LEU A 148 19.26 22.40 10.88
C LEU A 148 18.52 22.86 12.13
N LEU A 149 18.62 24.14 12.43
CA LEU A 149 17.87 24.75 13.55
C LEU A 149 16.49 25.21 13.08
N ALA A 150 15.48 25.01 13.92
CA ALA A 150 14.07 25.30 13.62
C ALA A 150 13.82 26.74 13.13
N THR A 151 14.54 27.70 13.69
CA THR A 151 14.37 29.14 13.41
C THR A 151 15.17 29.60 12.18
N SER A 152 15.97 28.73 11.58
CA SER A 152 16.82 29.07 10.45
C SER A 152 16.03 29.14 9.13
N ARG A 153 16.43 30.10 8.29
CA ARG A 153 15.98 30.20 6.90
C ARG A 153 17.18 30.05 5.98
N TYR A 154 17.23 28.94 5.25
CA TYR A 154 18.29 28.67 4.28
C TYR A 154 17.81 28.94 2.87
N ARG A 155 18.72 29.37 1.99
CA ARG A 155 18.48 29.42 0.55
C ARG A 155 19.53 28.59 -0.19
N LEU A 156 19.07 27.65 -0.99
CA LEU A 156 19.91 26.72 -1.74
C LEU A 156 19.84 27.07 -3.21
N ALA A 157 20.90 27.70 -3.75
CA ALA A 157 20.96 28.18 -5.13
C ALA A 157 22.02 27.48 -5.99
N SER A 158 22.89 26.68 -5.36
CA SER A 158 23.84 25.82 -6.06
C SER A 158 23.54 24.35 -5.81
N VAL A 159 23.99 23.49 -6.74
CA VAL A 159 23.91 22.03 -6.61
C VAL A 159 24.79 21.55 -5.44
N ILE A 160 24.23 20.68 -4.61
CA ILE A 160 24.87 20.01 -3.46
C ILE A 160 25.22 18.59 -3.87
N GLY A 161 26.53 18.29 -3.88
CA GLY A 161 27.04 16.94 -4.13
C GLY A 161 27.17 16.14 -2.84
N LEU A 162 26.22 15.24 -2.58
CA LEU A 162 26.27 14.34 -1.42
C LEU A 162 27.43 13.33 -1.58
N PRO A 163 28.21 13.03 -0.52
CA PRO A 163 29.35 12.14 -0.64
C PRO A 163 28.93 10.75 -1.13
N ASN A 164 29.61 10.26 -2.17
CA ASN A 164 29.27 8.99 -2.82
C ASN A 164 29.30 7.83 -1.81
N GLN A 165 28.22 7.05 -1.78
CA GLN A 165 28.13 5.82 -1.01
C GLN A 165 27.24 4.80 -1.74
N THR A 166 27.57 3.52 -1.61
CA THR A 166 26.83 2.43 -2.27
C THR A 166 25.62 2.00 -1.43
N LEU A 167 24.69 1.26 -2.04
CA LEU A 167 23.56 0.64 -1.31
C LEU A 167 24.02 -0.44 -0.30
N TYR A 168 25.26 -0.91 -0.39
CA TYR A 168 25.80 -1.95 0.50
C TYR A 168 26.53 -1.38 1.71
N ASP A 169 26.78 -0.07 1.73
CA ASP A 169 27.52 0.58 2.81
C ASP A 169 26.74 0.51 4.13
N ARG A 170 27.42 0.33 5.26
CA ARG A 170 26.75 0.16 6.56
C ARG A 170 26.16 1.43 7.16
N VAL A 171 26.47 2.59 6.56
CA VAL A 171 26.17 3.91 7.12
C VAL A 171 25.13 4.61 6.26
N SER A 172 24.24 5.35 6.90
CA SER A 172 23.23 6.19 6.26
C SER A 172 23.57 7.66 6.46
N MET A 173 23.11 8.51 5.53
CA MET A 173 23.18 9.96 5.68
C MET A 173 21.82 10.51 6.15
N PHE A 174 21.86 11.43 7.10
CA PHE A 174 20.69 12.06 7.69
C PHE A 174 20.73 13.57 7.53
N LEU A 175 19.62 14.15 7.10
CA LEU A 175 19.34 15.57 7.16
C LEU A 175 18.13 15.79 8.08
N PHE A 176 18.38 16.28 9.29
CA PHE A 176 17.33 16.66 10.23
C PHE A 176 17.06 18.14 10.10
N CYS A 177 15.93 18.52 9.51
CA CYS A 177 15.65 19.92 9.22
C CYS A 177 15.09 20.70 10.41
N GLY A 178 14.62 20.04 11.48
CA GLY A 178 14.20 20.68 12.73
C GLY A 178 13.06 21.71 12.61
N GLY A 179 12.37 21.82 11.46
CA GLY A 179 11.38 22.87 11.18
C GLY A 179 11.94 24.10 10.44
N ALA A 180 13.23 24.10 10.10
CA ALA A 180 13.86 25.15 9.29
C ALA A 180 13.10 25.40 7.98
N THR A 181 13.15 26.64 7.50
CA THR A 181 12.67 26.96 6.15
C THR A 181 13.81 26.84 5.15
N ILE A 182 13.59 26.11 4.06
CA ILE A 182 14.56 25.93 2.98
C ILE A 182 13.93 26.45 1.69
N VAL A 183 14.54 27.49 1.12
CA VAL A 183 14.15 28.09 -0.15
C VAL A 183 15.06 27.51 -1.24
N ALA A 184 14.50 26.76 -2.18
CA ALA A 184 15.22 26.21 -3.31
C ALA A 184 15.21 27.16 -4.50
N ASN A 185 16.36 27.24 -5.16
CA ASN A 185 16.54 27.90 -6.44
C ASN A 185 17.43 27.01 -7.32
N SER A 186 16.79 26.10 -8.05
CA SER A 186 17.51 25.16 -8.90
C SER A 186 18.32 25.89 -9.97
N PRO A 187 19.65 25.71 -10.03
CA PRO A 187 20.42 26.24 -11.13
C PRO A 187 20.02 25.54 -12.43
N SER A 188 20.19 26.22 -13.57
CA SER A 188 19.93 25.62 -14.87
C SER A 188 21.25 25.28 -15.58
N VAL A 189 21.36 24.05 -16.09
CA VAL A 189 22.50 23.61 -16.92
C VAL A 189 21.95 23.25 -18.30
N GLY A 190 22.46 23.89 -19.35
CA GLY A 190 21.95 23.67 -20.71
C GLY A 190 20.46 24.03 -20.90
N GLY A 191 19.92 24.92 -20.07
CA GLY A 191 18.50 25.31 -20.09
C GLY A 191 17.55 24.33 -19.36
N VAL A 192 18.09 23.28 -18.72
CA VAL A 192 17.32 22.33 -17.93
C VAL A 192 17.59 22.58 -16.44
N PRO A 193 16.55 22.71 -15.59
CA PRO A 193 16.73 22.82 -14.14
C PRO A 193 17.46 21.59 -13.58
N GLU A 194 18.58 21.81 -12.92
CA GLU A 194 19.28 20.78 -12.14
C GLU A 194 18.65 20.64 -10.78
N ALA A 195 18.67 19.43 -10.22
CA ALA A 195 18.20 19.24 -8.86
C ALA A 195 19.19 19.80 -7.84
N ILE A 196 18.68 20.40 -6.76
CA ILE A 196 19.50 20.93 -5.66
C ILE A 196 20.39 19.85 -5.04
N PHE A 197 19.84 18.67 -4.75
CA PHE A 197 20.61 17.55 -4.19
C PHE A 197 20.89 16.49 -5.24
N THR A 198 22.15 16.10 -5.35
CA THR A 198 22.63 15.01 -6.22
C THR A 198 23.82 14.29 -5.56
N SER A 199 24.42 13.30 -6.24
CA SER A 199 25.67 12.68 -5.78
C SER A 199 26.88 13.55 -6.11
N ALA A 200 27.96 13.46 -5.34
CA ALA A 200 29.20 14.20 -5.61
C ALA A 200 29.81 13.82 -6.98
N ALA A 201 29.72 12.56 -7.39
CA ALA A 201 30.17 12.12 -8.71
C ALA A 201 29.32 12.75 -9.84
N ALA A 202 28.00 12.77 -9.70
CA ALA A 202 27.12 13.36 -10.70
C ALA A 202 27.21 14.88 -10.72
N LYS A 203 27.48 15.54 -9.59
CA LYS A 203 27.80 16.98 -9.59
C LYS A 203 29.03 17.30 -10.44
N ALA A 204 30.03 16.42 -10.46
CA ALA A 204 31.24 16.58 -11.28
C ALA A 204 31.00 16.21 -12.76
N ALA A 205 30.05 15.32 -13.05
CA ALA A 205 29.71 14.86 -14.40
C ALA A 205 28.18 14.76 -14.60
N PRO A 206 27.46 15.90 -14.65
CA PRO A 206 25.99 15.93 -14.58
C PRO A 206 25.30 15.25 -15.77
N GLU A 207 25.93 15.29 -16.94
CA GLU A 207 25.42 14.73 -18.19
C GLU A 207 25.83 13.27 -18.44
N SER A 208 26.61 12.66 -17.54
CA SER A 208 27.07 11.28 -17.73
C SER A 208 25.91 10.28 -17.76
N GLY A 209 25.93 9.36 -18.72
CA GLY A 209 25.01 8.22 -18.76
C GLY A 209 25.33 7.12 -17.76
N ASP A 210 26.46 7.22 -17.05
CA ASP A 210 26.89 6.22 -16.06
C ASP A 210 26.03 6.28 -14.80
N ASN A 211 25.99 5.18 -14.06
CA ASN A 211 25.28 5.09 -12.80
C ASN A 211 26.06 5.74 -11.63
N LEU A 212 26.29 7.05 -11.73
CA LEU A 212 26.99 7.87 -10.73
C LEU A 212 26.09 8.19 -9.52
N TYR A 213 25.63 7.17 -8.81
CA TYR A 213 24.67 7.34 -7.72
C TYR A 213 25.34 7.46 -6.34
N THR A 214 24.55 7.95 -5.38
CA THR A 214 24.77 7.79 -3.95
C THR A 214 23.50 7.23 -3.29
N GLY A 215 23.64 6.39 -2.26
CA GLY A 215 22.53 5.69 -1.60
C GLY A 215 22.19 6.19 -0.19
N LYS A 216 21.11 5.67 0.42
CA LYS A 216 20.81 5.73 1.88
C LYS A 216 20.74 7.14 2.47
N ILE A 217 19.88 7.97 1.91
CA ILE A 217 19.68 9.36 2.33
C ILE A 217 18.33 9.50 3.03
N PHE A 218 18.33 10.00 4.26
CA PHE A 218 17.13 10.19 5.07
C PHE A 218 16.98 11.68 5.37
N VAL A 219 15.90 12.28 4.88
CA VAL A 219 15.55 13.68 5.13
C VAL A 219 14.30 13.71 6.01
N VAL A 220 14.41 14.38 7.15
CA VAL A 220 13.35 14.43 8.15
C VAL A 220 12.99 15.89 8.46
N GLY A 221 11.73 16.24 8.25
CA GLY A 221 11.21 17.57 8.54
C GLY A 221 11.54 18.63 7.49
N GLY A 222 11.29 19.88 7.86
CA GLY A 222 11.63 21.07 7.09
C GLY A 222 10.45 21.63 6.29
N ASN A 223 10.48 22.94 6.10
CA ASN A 223 9.52 23.70 5.30
C ASN A 223 10.20 24.09 4.00
N TRP A 224 9.94 23.33 2.95
CA TRP A 224 10.59 23.44 1.65
C TRP A 224 9.74 24.27 0.71
N THR A 225 10.33 25.32 0.15
CA THR A 225 9.68 26.21 -0.82
C THR A 225 10.66 26.60 -1.91
N GLN A 226 10.24 27.43 -2.86
CA GLN A 226 11.12 27.94 -3.92
C GLN A 226 10.86 29.42 -4.20
N ASP A 227 11.87 30.12 -4.69
CA ASP A 227 11.74 31.45 -5.30
C ASP A 227 11.72 31.39 -6.85
N HIS A 228 12.15 30.26 -7.43
CA HIS A 228 12.13 29.94 -8.85
C HIS A 228 11.80 28.46 -9.10
N PRO A 229 11.26 28.06 -10.27
CA PRO A 229 10.95 26.66 -10.58
C PRO A 229 12.13 25.72 -10.28
N SER A 230 11.92 24.81 -9.33
CA SER A 230 13.00 24.02 -8.74
C SER A 230 12.70 22.54 -8.65
N VAL A 231 13.75 21.74 -8.87
CA VAL A 231 13.79 20.31 -8.56
C VAL A 231 14.61 20.11 -7.29
N LEU A 232 14.05 19.48 -6.24
CA LEU A 232 14.81 19.32 -4.99
C LEU A 232 15.82 18.18 -5.06
N PHE A 233 15.39 16.97 -5.43
CA PHE A 233 16.22 15.77 -5.39
C PHE A 233 16.37 15.14 -6.77
N ASN A 234 17.62 14.84 -7.14
CA ASN A 234 17.94 14.12 -8.36
C ASN A 234 17.66 12.62 -8.16
N GLY A 235 16.50 12.16 -8.64
CA GLY A 235 16.10 10.76 -8.57
C GLY A 235 17.00 9.82 -9.39
N ASP A 236 17.75 10.34 -10.36
CA ASP A 236 18.73 9.54 -11.12
C ASP A 236 19.98 9.23 -10.31
N ARG A 237 20.30 10.04 -9.31
CA ARG A 237 21.60 10.02 -8.64
C ARG A 237 21.50 9.74 -7.15
N ILE A 238 20.29 9.72 -6.59
CA ILE A 238 20.04 9.43 -5.18
C ILE A 238 19.11 8.24 -5.08
N TYR A 239 19.62 7.12 -4.55
CA TYR A 239 18.85 5.89 -4.32
C TYR A 239 18.64 5.64 -2.82
N ASP A 240 17.59 4.87 -2.49
CA ASP A 240 17.17 4.69 -1.08
C ASP A 240 17.02 6.03 -0.37
N LEU A 241 16.31 6.94 -1.03
CA LEU A 241 15.95 8.25 -0.53
C LEU A 241 14.66 8.12 0.30
N ARG A 242 14.71 8.52 1.57
CA ARG A 242 13.55 8.57 2.46
C ARG A 242 13.26 9.99 2.87
N LEU A 243 12.12 10.52 2.44
CA LEU A 243 11.60 11.81 2.88
C LEU A 243 10.52 11.58 3.92
N SER A 244 10.59 12.26 5.06
CA SER A 244 9.56 12.12 6.08
C SER A 244 9.28 13.39 6.85
N GLN A 245 8.03 13.57 7.30
CA GLN A 245 7.61 14.67 8.18
C GLN A 245 7.86 16.07 7.60
N ALA A 246 8.04 16.18 6.28
CA ALA A 246 8.39 17.43 5.60
C ALA A 246 7.16 18.11 5.00
N SER A 247 7.20 19.45 4.93
CA SER A 247 6.21 20.27 4.24
C SER A 247 6.84 20.82 2.96
N PHE A 248 6.17 20.64 1.82
CA PHE A 248 6.60 21.05 0.49
C PHE A 248 5.57 22.02 -0.10
N ALA A 249 5.95 23.27 -0.35
CA ALA A 249 5.03 24.30 -0.79
C ALA A 249 5.54 25.07 -2.01
N GLN A 250 4.67 25.27 -3.00
CA GLN A 250 4.94 26.09 -4.19
C GLN A 250 6.08 25.56 -5.07
N LEU A 251 6.43 24.28 -4.96
CA LEU A 251 7.54 23.66 -5.67
C LEU A 251 7.17 23.19 -7.07
N ASP A 252 8.12 23.23 -8.01
CA ASP A 252 7.95 22.60 -9.32
C ASP A 252 8.00 21.07 -9.22
N THR A 253 9.07 20.50 -8.66
CA THR A 253 9.17 19.05 -8.45
C THR A 253 9.99 18.68 -7.22
N VAL A 254 9.49 17.77 -6.39
CA VAL A 254 10.27 17.29 -5.23
C VAL A 254 11.32 16.27 -5.66
N VAL A 255 10.95 15.20 -6.37
CA VAL A 255 11.90 14.23 -6.92
C VAL A 255 11.72 14.10 -8.42
N LYS A 256 12.79 14.29 -9.19
CA LYS A 256 12.76 14.13 -10.65
C LYS A 256 13.83 13.18 -11.15
N SER A 257 13.47 12.33 -12.12
CA SER A 257 14.40 11.58 -12.95
C SER A 257 14.26 12.04 -14.40
N PHE A 258 15.37 12.44 -15.00
CA PHE A 258 15.42 13.13 -16.29
C PHE A 258 16.74 12.90 -17.07
N ARG A 259 17.66 12.09 -16.53
CA ARG A 259 18.96 11.79 -17.16
C ARG A 259 18.99 10.37 -17.69
N ALA A 260 19.27 10.23 -18.99
CA ALA A 260 19.43 8.93 -19.63
C ALA A 260 20.49 8.07 -18.92
N LYS A 261 20.20 6.78 -18.75
CA LYS A 261 21.11 5.77 -18.20
C LYS A 261 21.18 4.57 -19.14
N GLY A 262 22.15 4.62 -20.05
CA GLY A 262 22.25 3.63 -21.12
C GLY A 262 21.05 3.63 -22.06
N ALA A 263 20.96 2.60 -22.91
CA ALA A 263 19.90 2.45 -23.91
C ALA A 263 18.56 2.02 -23.31
N ASP A 264 18.58 1.25 -22.21
CA ASP A 264 17.39 0.68 -21.59
C ASP A 264 16.55 1.71 -20.83
N TYR A 265 17.17 2.82 -20.38
CA TYR A 265 16.52 3.88 -19.61
C TYR A 265 16.81 5.27 -20.19
N PRO A 266 16.24 5.62 -21.36
CA PRO A 266 16.53 6.88 -22.06
C PRO A 266 16.09 8.14 -21.28
N ASN A 267 15.23 8.00 -20.28
CA ASN A 267 14.79 9.10 -19.40
C ASN A 267 15.23 8.90 -17.95
N GLY A 268 16.14 7.96 -17.71
CA GLY A 268 16.56 7.58 -16.36
C GLY A 268 15.52 6.77 -15.60
N TYR A 269 15.76 6.62 -14.30
CA TYR A 269 14.85 5.95 -13.37
C TYR A 269 15.10 6.40 -11.93
N ILE A 270 14.06 6.24 -11.10
CA ILE A 270 14.13 6.34 -9.64
C ILE A 270 14.22 4.95 -8.99
N GLN A 271 14.90 4.83 -7.85
CA GLN A 271 15.09 3.55 -7.16
C GLN A 271 15.05 3.69 -5.64
N SER A 272 14.25 2.82 -4.99
CA SER A 272 14.07 2.75 -3.54
C SER A 272 13.60 4.07 -2.92
N LEU A 273 12.71 4.80 -3.59
CA LEU A 273 12.17 6.07 -3.09
C LEU A 273 11.07 5.83 -2.05
N GLY A 274 11.22 6.45 -0.88
CA GLY A 274 10.21 6.50 0.17
C GLY A 274 9.78 7.93 0.50
N MET A 275 8.48 8.18 0.61
CA MET A 275 7.95 9.39 1.24
C MET A 275 6.92 9.00 2.29
N SER A 276 7.00 9.60 3.49
CA SER A 276 6.03 9.31 4.55
C SER A 276 5.68 10.51 5.41
N ASN A 277 4.41 10.68 5.78
CA ASN A 277 3.98 11.77 6.66
C ASN A 277 4.37 13.17 6.11
N CYS A 278 4.34 13.36 4.79
CA CYS A 278 4.67 14.65 4.15
C CYS A 278 3.41 15.40 3.74
N GLN A 279 3.50 16.73 3.74
CA GLN A 279 2.44 17.64 3.29
C GLN A 279 2.89 18.40 2.05
N PHE A 280 1.99 18.56 1.08
CA PHE A 280 2.24 19.19 -0.20
C PHE A 280 1.16 20.25 -0.47
N SER A 281 1.57 21.46 -0.84
CA SER A 281 0.65 22.55 -1.17
C SER A 281 1.13 23.32 -2.39
N ASN A 282 0.30 23.50 -3.41
CA ASN A 282 0.69 24.24 -4.61
C ASN A 282 1.94 23.67 -5.31
N VAL A 283 2.12 22.34 -5.27
CA VAL A 283 3.27 21.66 -5.89
C VAL A 283 2.86 21.15 -7.27
N ARG A 284 3.66 21.39 -8.31
CA ARG A 284 3.35 20.89 -9.67
C ARG A 284 3.47 19.37 -9.76
N ARG A 285 4.54 18.79 -9.22
CA ARG A 285 4.76 17.33 -9.13
C ARG A 285 5.44 16.92 -7.82
N TRP A 286 4.96 15.88 -7.16
CA TRP A 286 5.69 15.27 -6.04
C TRP A 286 6.84 14.41 -6.58
N VAL A 287 6.53 13.56 -7.55
CA VAL A 287 7.50 12.71 -8.24
C VAL A 287 7.24 12.80 -9.74
N ASP A 288 8.31 13.02 -10.51
CA ASP A 288 8.27 13.06 -11.97
C ASP A 288 9.39 12.17 -12.53
N ALA A 289 9.01 10.98 -13.00
CA ALA A 289 9.91 9.99 -13.56
C ALA A 289 9.21 9.19 -14.67
N LYS A 290 9.98 8.44 -15.46
CA LYS A 290 9.44 7.50 -16.44
C LYS A 290 9.48 6.06 -15.96
N VAL A 291 10.51 5.68 -15.19
CA VAL A 291 10.69 4.34 -14.65
C VAL A 291 10.99 4.39 -13.15
N GLY A 292 10.49 3.43 -12.38
CA GLY A 292 10.70 3.36 -10.94
C GLY A 292 10.77 1.93 -10.37
N PHE A 293 11.63 1.75 -9.38
CA PHE A 293 11.85 0.48 -8.69
C PHE A 293 11.71 0.66 -7.17
N ASP A 294 10.96 -0.22 -6.50
CA ASP A 294 10.78 -0.24 -5.04
C ASP A 294 10.31 1.12 -4.49
N LEU A 295 9.06 1.47 -4.77
CA LEU A 295 8.48 2.76 -4.38
C LEU A 295 7.55 2.61 -3.17
N SER A 296 7.64 3.54 -2.21
CA SER A 296 6.79 3.53 -1.01
C SER A 296 6.32 4.93 -0.64
N PHE A 297 5.01 5.13 -0.64
CA PHE A 297 4.36 6.40 -0.31
C PHE A 297 3.31 6.11 0.76
N ASP A 298 3.39 6.81 1.88
CA ASP A 298 2.58 6.48 3.07
C ASP A 298 2.17 7.74 3.83
N ASN A 299 0.90 7.89 4.16
CA ASN A 299 0.37 9.05 4.91
C ASN A 299 0.79 10.40 4.29
N LEU A 300 0.45 10.64 3.02
CA LEU A 300 0.78 11.89 2.33
C LEU A 300 -0.45 12.77 2.16
N GLY A 301 -0.32 14.08 2.39
CA GLY A 301 -1.40 15.06 2.21
C GLY A 301 -1.08 16.08 1.13
N GLY A 302 -2.02 16.32 0.22
CA GLY A 302 -1.90 17.24 -0.90
C GLY A 302 -3.09 18.17 -1.03
N THR A 303 -2.84 19.46 -1.21
CA THR A 303 -3.87 20.44 -1.57
C THR A 303 -3.41 21.33 -2.71
N ASN A 304 -4.28 21.56 -3.69
CA ASN A 304 -4.04 22.42 -4.84
C ASN A 304 -2.73 22.09 -5.59
N CYS A 305 -2.43 20.80 -5.75
CA CYS A 305 -1.22 20.35 -6.46
C CYS A 305 -1.59 19.93 -7.89
N ASP A 306 -0.82 20.33 -8.91
CA ASP A 306 -1.12 19.96 -10.31
C ASP A 306 -0.98 18.45 -10.55
N GLY A 307 -0.23 17.75 -9.70
CA GLY A 307 -0.17 16.30 -9.69
C GLY A 307 0.72 15.72 -8.59
N GLY A 308 0.41 14.48 -8.21
CA GLY A 308 1.17 13.74 -7.21
C GLY A 308 2.35 13.00 -7.83
N ILE A 309 2.17 11.69 -8.06
CA ILE A 309 3.24 10.77 -8.45
C ILE A 309 3.09 10.37 -9.91
N TYR A 310 4.11 10.66 -10.72
CA TYR A 310 4.17 10.33 -12.14
C TYR A 310 5.35 9.38 -12.38
N VAL A 311 5.04 8.13 -12.75
CA VAL A 311 6.01 7.12 -13.21
C VAL A 311 5.42 6.43 -14.43
N ASP A 312 5.41 7.17 -15.54
CA ASP A 312 4.40 7.02 -16.58
C ASP A 312 4.95 6.60 -17.96
N SER A 313 6.07 5.88 -17.99
CA SER A 313 6.59 5.35 -19.25
C SER A 313 5.57 4.41 -19.91
N VAL A 314 5.30 4.66 -21.18
CA VAL A 314 4.47 3.78 -22.03
C VAL A 314 5.33 2.80 -22.85
N THR A 315 6.64 3.03 -22.89
CA THR A 315 7.60 2.22 -23.66
C THR A 315 8.43 1.27 -22.79
N ALA A 316 8.52 1.52 -21.48
CA ALA A 316 9.21 0.65 -20.55
C ALA A 316 8.34 -0.53 -20.14
N ASP A 317 8.93 -1.72 -20.08
CA ASP A 317 8.26 -2.94 -19.68
C ASP A 317 8.97 -3.64 -18.49
N PRO A 318 8.46 -3.48 -17.24
CA PRO A 318 7.44 -2.52 -16.82
C PRO A 318 8.01 -1.12 -16.55
N ALA A 319 7.14 -0.12 -16.45
CA ALA A 319 7.50 1.22 -15.98
C ALA A 319 7.72 1.23 -14.45
N VAL A 320 6.96 0.42 -13.71
CA VAL A 320 7.05 0.35 -12.25
C VAL A 320 7.22 -1.10 -11.78
N ILE A 321 8.27 -1.35 -11.02
CA ILE A 321 8.46 -2.61 -10.28
C ILE A 321 8.32 -2.32 -8.79
N SER A 322 7.28 -2.87 -8.19
CA SER A 322 6.92 -2.68 -6.78
C SER A 322 6.58 -1.23 -6.41
N ILE A 323 5.31 -0.98 -6.10
CA ILE A 323 4.84 0.29 -5.53
C ILE A 323 3.85 0.04 -4.41
N ARG A 324 4.05 0.73 -3.29
CA ARG A 324 3.09 0.86 -2.20
C ARG A 324 2.66 2.31 -2.09
N TRP A 325 1.37 2.56 -2.15
CA TRP A 325 0.78 3.89 -2.09
C TRP A 325 -0.38 3.83 -1.11
N LYS A 326 -0.16 4.38 0.09
CA LYS A 326 -1.01 4.16 1.26
C LYS A 326 -1.39 5.46 1.96
N ASP A 327 -2.62 5.54 2.41
CA ASP A 327 -3.13 6.62 3.27
C ASP A 327 -2.86 8.01 2.66
N ILE A 328 -3.34 8.22 1.44
CA ILE A 328 -3.05 9.41 0.64
C ILE A 328 -4.27 10.31 0.60
N ARG A 329 -4.11 11.58 0.95
CA ARG A 329 -5.11 12.63 0.79
C ARG A 329 -4.67 13.56 -0.33
N PHE A 330 -5.52 13.77 -1.33
CA PHE A 330 -5.22 14.67 -2.46
C PHE A 330 -6.48 15.46 -2.83
N GLN A 331 -6.45 16.77 -2.64
CA GLN A 331 -7.61 17.64 -2.79
C GLN A 331 -7.32 18.84 -3.68
N ASP A 332 -8.35 19.28 -4.39
CA ASP A 332 -8.34 20.47 -5.26
C ASP A 332 -7.22 20.46 -6.32
N GLY A 333 -6.72 19.28 -6.68
CA GLY A 333 -5.54 19.10 -7.51
C GLY A 333 -5.80 18.50 -8.90
N GLY A 334 -4.72 18.10 -9.56
CA GLY A 334 -4.76 17.31 -10.79
C GLY A 334 -4.80 15.81 -10.53
N CYS A 335 -4.06 15.01 -11.31
CA CYS A 335 -3.99 13.57 -11.06
C CYS A 335 -3.10 13.30 -9.85
N ALA A 336 -3.63 12.58 -8.85
CA ALA A 336 -2.86 12.14 -7.70
C ALA A 336 -1.79 11.11 -8.09
N LEU A 337 -2.09 10.28 -9.09
CA LEU A 337 -1.24 9.18 -9.51
C LEU A 337 -1.36 8.90 -11.02
N VAL A 338 -0.23 8.87 -11.72
CA VAL A 338 -0.14 8.52 -13.15
C VAL A 338 0.99 7.51 -13.36
N LEU A 339 0.64 6.30 -13.75
CA LEU A 339 1.58 5.18 -13.89
C LEU A 339 1.54 4.58 -15.30
N GLY A 340 2.67 4.08 -15.76
CA GLY A 340 2.74 3.15 -16.90
C GLY A 340 2.43 1.72 -16.46
N LYS A 341 2.98 0.72 -17.16
CA LYS A 341 2.85 -0.68 -16.75
C LYS A 341 3.41 -0.90 -15.34
N VAL A 342 2.61 -1.53 -14.46
CA VAL A 342 2.98 -1.85 -13.08
C VAL A 342 3.10 -3.35 -12.86
N VAL A 343 4.16 -3.77 -12.17
CA VAL A 343 4.31 -5.14 -11.64
C VAL A 343 4.43 -5.08 -10.11
N GLY A 344 3.44 -5.63 -9.41
CA GLY A 344 3.40 -5.66 -7.94
C GLY A 344 3.01 -4.33 -7.30
N GLY A 345 1.78 -3.87 -7.55
CA GLY A 345 1.26 -2.61 -7.00
C GLY A 345 0.25 -2.80 -5.87
N LEU A 346 0.40 -2.05 -4.78
CA LEU A 346 -0.57 -1.97 -3.68
C LEU A 346 -0.97 -0.52 -3.46
N PHE A 347 -2.25 -0.24 -3.66
CA PHE A 347 -2.86 1.07 -3.52
C PHE A 347 -3.99 0.96 -2.49
N GLU A 348 -3.85 1.62 -1.35
CA GLU A 348 -4.76 1.44 -0.21
C GLU A 348 -5.01 2.76 0.52
N GLY A 349 -6.25 3.04 0.91
CA GLY A 349 -6.54 4.21 1.75
C GLY A 349 -6.28 5.53 1.01
N TYR A 350 -7.13 5.88 0.05
CA TYR A 350 -7.05 7.17 -0.63
C TYR A 350 -8.28 8.02 -0.33
N TYR A 351 -8.08 9.32 -0.17
CA TYR A 351 -9.14 10.31 -0.16
C TYR A 351 -8.85 11.37 -1.22
N GLY A 352 -9.67 11.38 -2.27
CA GLY A 352 -9.68 12.38 -3.33
C GLY A 352 -10.91 13.27 -3.24
N GLU A 353 -10.74 14.59 -3.36
CA GLU A 353 -11.87 15.53 -3.39
C GLU A 353 -11.60 16.69 -4.36
N THR A 354 -12.54 16.92 -5.27
CA THR A 354 -12.55 18.07 -6.19
C THR A 354 -11.25 18.20 -7.02
N ASN A 355 -10.64 17.08 -7.37
CA ASN A 355 -9.41 17.04 -8.18
C ASN A 355 -9.72 17.34 -9.65
N ALA A 356 -9.85 18.64 -9.97
CA ALA A 356 -10.41 19.14 -11.22
C ALA A 356 -9.50 20.17 -11.94
N ILE A 357 -8.19 20.14 -11.70
CA ILE A 357 -7.21 20.97 -12.44
C ILE A 357 -6.19 20.10 -13.20
N GLY A 358 -5.29 20.74 -13.94
CA GLY A 358 -4.16 20.08 -14.61
C GLY A 358 -4.57 18.87 -15.46
N ASP A 359 -3.82 17.77 -15.32
CA ASP A 359 -4.07 16.56 -16.09
C ASP A 359 -5.38 15.86 -15.73
N ALA A 360 -5.98 16.11 -14.56
CA ALA A 360 -7.25 15.48 -14.20
C ALA A 360 -8.40 15.94 -15.10
N VAL A 361 -8.32 17.15 -15.65
CA VAL A 361 -9.28 17.66 -16.65
C VAL A 361 -9.07 16.97 -17.99
N MET A 362 -7.83 16.87 -18.45
CA MET A 362 -7.50 16.30 -19.77
C MET A 362 -7.67 14.79 -19.81
N ALA A 363 -7.18 14.09 -18.78
CA ALA A 363 -7.30 12.65 -18.63
C ALA A 363 -8.67 12.21 -18.09
N ARG A 364 -9.46 13.16 -17.53
CA ARG A 364 -10.78 12.91 -16.94
C ARG A 364 -10.74 11.82 -15.87
N CYS A 365 -9.75 11.90 -14.98
CA CYS A 365 -9.53 10.94 -13.89
C CYS A 365 -8.60 11.48 -12.80
N GLU A 366 -8.61 10.83 -11.63
CA GLU A 366 -7.69 11.14 -10.53
C GLU A 366 -6.48 10.19 -10.48
N ILE A 367 -6.72 8.91 -10.79
CA ILE A 367 -5.71 7.88 -10.90
C ILE A 367 -5.70 7.36 -12.33
N TRP A 368 -4.52 7.35 -12.96
CA TRP A 368 -4.36 6.94 -14.34
C TRP A 368 -3.29 5.85 -14.52
N PHE A 369 -3.73 4.69 -15.01
CA PHE A 369 -2.85 3.65 -15.52
C PHE A 369 -2.82 3.73 -17.05
N LYS A 370 -1.72 4.28 -17.58
CA LYS A 370 -1.50 4.45 -19.03
C LYS A 370 -1.22 3.10 -19.68
N ARG A 371 -1.66 3.00 -20.94
CA ARG A 371 -1.42 1.82 -21.77
C ARG A 371 0.07 1.67 -22.09
N GLY A 372 0.67 0.57 -21.65
CA GLY A 372 2.01 0.16 -22.06
C GLY A 372 2.04 -0.76 -23.28
N SER A 373 3.22 -1.29 -23.60
CA SER A 373 3.40 -2.38 -24.59
C SER A 373 2.81 -3.73 -24.13
N ALA A 374 2.61 -3.88 -22.82
CA ALA A 374 2.03 -5.06 -22.19
C ALA A 374 1.23 -4.64 -20.94
N PRO A 375 0.27 -5.45 -20.50
CA PRO A 375 -0.61 -5.08 -19.40
C PRO A 375 0.05 -5.23 -18.03
N SER A 376 -0.36 -4.40 -17.07
CA SER A 376 0.04 -4.46 -15.66
C SER A 376 -0.34 -5.80 -14.99
N SER A 377 0.43 -6.19 -13.95
CA SER A 377 0.29 -7.47 -13.25
C SER A 377 0.43 -7.34 -11.73
N GLY A 378 -0.47 -7.99 -10.99
CA GLY A 378 -0.40 -8.03 -9.52
C GLY A 378 -0.67 -6.67 -8.89
N VAL A 379 -1.72 -5.99 -9.36
CA VAL A 379 -2.16 -4.68 -8.83
C VAL A 379 -3.40 -4.85 -7.97
N SER A 380 -3.34 -4.36 -6.73
CA SER A 380 -4.47 -4.31 -5.81
C SER A 380 -4.82 -2.87 -5.46
N LEU A 381 -6.07 -2.50 -5.68
CA LEU A 381 -6.67 -1.21 -5.33
C LEU A 381 -7.72 -1.45 -4.23
N ALA A 382 -7.54 -0.85 -3.06
CA ALA A 382 -8.41 -1.08 -1.92
C ALA A 382 -8.74 0.21 -1.15
N SER A 383 -9.95 0.34 -0.63
CA SER A 383 -10.31 1.43 0.30
C SER A 383 -10.01 2.84 -0.26
N LEU A 384 -10.27 3.04 -1.55
CA LEU A 384 -10.05 4.32 -2.23
C LEU A 384 -11.37 5.09 -2.29
N GLN A 385 -11.39 6.33 -1.83
CA GLN A 385 -12.55 7.21 -1.81
C GLN A 385 -12.35 8.38 -2.77
N PHE A 386 -13.33 8.60 -3.65
CA PHE A 386 -13.31 9.64 -4.66
C PHE A 386 -14.54 10.55 -4.54
N GLN A 387 -14.32 11.84 -4.40
CA GLN A 387 -15.36 12.87 -4.39
C GLN A 387 -15.15 13.84 -5.57
N PRO A 388 -15.43 13.41 -6.82
CA PRO A 388 -15.36 14.29 -7.99
C PRO A 388 -16.22 15.55 -7.86
N SER A 389 -15.81 16.60 -8.56
CA SER A 389 -16.57 17.84 -8.67
C SER A 389 -17.89 17.64 -9.43
N SER A 390 -18.81 18.59 -9.34
CA SER A 390 -20.08 18.57 -10.09
C SER A 390 -19.88 18.45 -11.61
N THR A 391 -18.82 19.06 -12.15
CA THR A 391 -18.49 18.98 -13.58
C THR A 391 -18.01 17.58 -13.97
N GLN A 392 -17.21 16.94 -13.12
CA GLN A 392 -16.74 15.57 -13.33
C GLN A 392 -17.85 14.54 -13.17
N ILE A 393 -18.79 14.76 -12.25
CA ILE A 393 -19.99 13.93 -12.10
C ILE A 393 -20.85 13.98 -13.37
N ALA A 394 -20.96 15.16 -14.00
CA ALA A 394 -21.71 15.36 -15.24
C ALA A 394 -20.98 14.82 -16.49
N ASP A 395 -19.67 14.57 -16.43
CA ASP A 395 -18.87 14.10 -17.57
C ASP A 395 -19.02 12.59 -17.78
N PRO A 396 -19.64 12.13 -18.89
CA PRO A 396 -19.86 10.72 -19.16
C PRO A 396 -18.55 9.93 -19.40
N ASP A 397 -17.43 10.59 -19.69
CA ASP A 397 -16.13 9.96 -19.90
C ASP A 397 -15.21 10.02 -18.68
N TYR A 398 -15.61 10.74 -17.63
CA TYR A 398 -14.87 10.78 -16.37
C TYR A 398 -14.89 9.42 -15.68
N ARG A 399 -13.71 8.97 -15.25
CA ARG A 399 -13.51 7.74 -14.47
C ARG A 399 -12.61 8.09 -13.30
N ALA A 400 -13.00 7.81 -12.06
CA ALA A 400 -12.11 8.06 -10.92
C ALA A 400 -10.74 7.37 -11.10
N ILE A 401 -10.77 6.11 -11.56
CA ILE A 401 -9.61 5.33 -11.97
C ILE A 401 -9.68 5.08 -13.48
N ARG A 402 -8.86 5.78 -14.26
CA ARG A 402 -8.70 5.48 -15.69
C ARG A 402 -7.64 4.40 -15.87
N TRP A 403 -8.01 3.35 -16.58
CA TRP A 403 -7.17 2.20 -16.87
C TRP A 403 -7.19 1.89 -18.37
N ASP A 404 -6.14 2.34 -19.05
CA ASP A 404 -6.03 2.25 -20.52
C ASP A 404 -5.35 0.97 -20.99
N ASP A 405 -4.64 0.28 -20.08
CA ASP A 405 -4.09 -1.06 -20.29
C ASP A 405 -5.18 -2.06 -20.73
N GLU A 406 -4.81 -3.01 -21.58
CA GLU A 406 -5.73 -4.07 -21.99
C GLU A 406 -6.09 -4.99 -20.81
N ARG A 407 -7.28 -5.61 -20.90
CA ARG A 407 -7.65 -6.64 -19.91
C ARG A 407 -6.75 -7.86 -20.14
N ASN A 408 -6.10 -8.34 -19.07
CA ASN A 408 -5.35 -9.59 -19.12
C ASN A 408 -6.24 -10.73 -19.63
N GLN A 409 -5.78 -11.44 -20.67
CA GLN A 409 -6.51 -12.59 -21.18
C GLN A 409 -6.38 -13.77 -20.22
N PRO A 410 -7.43 -14.60 -20.06
CA PRO A 410 -7.33 -15.84 -19.28
C PRO A 410 -6.16 -16.70 -19.79
N GLY A 411 -5.23 -17.06 -18.90
CA GLY A 411 -4.04 -17.87 -19.23
C GLY A 411 -2.73 -17.08 -19.42
N THR A 412 -2.75 -15.75 -19.33
CA THR A 412 -1.50 -14.95 -19.30
C THR A 412 -0.87 -14.93 -17.90
N ILE A 413 0.47 -14.82 -17.83
CA ILE A 413 1.25 -14.67 -16.58
C ILE A 413 0.86 -13.39 -15.81
N ALA A 414 0.24 -12.42 -16.49
CA ALA A 414 -0.20 -11.17 -15.89
C ALA A 414 -1.49 -11.36 -15.05
N ALA A 415 -1.38 -11.22 -13.73
CA ALA A 415 -2.53 -11.28 -12.84
C ALA A 415 -3.37 -10.01 -13.01
N PRO A 416 -4.68 -10.12 -13.36
CA PRO A 416 -5.56 -8.96 -13.52
C PRO A 416 -5.68 -8.15 -12.23
N PRO A 417 -5.98 -6.84 -12.32
CA PRO A 417 -6.14 -6.00 -11.15
C PRO A 417 -7.39 -6.37 -10.34
N SER A 418 -7.29 -6.21 -9.01
CA SER A 418 -8.42 -6.33 -8.08
C SER A 418 -8.80 -4.95 -7.52
N LEU A 419 -10.11 -4.70 -7.37
CA LEU A 419 -10.65 -3.47 -6.81
C LEU A 419 -11.62 -3.79 -5.67
N ARG A 420 -11.31 -3.37 -4.45
CA ARG A 420 -12.04 -3.77 -3.24
C ARG A 420 -12.40 -2.59 -2.35
N ASN A 421 -13.61 -2.56 -1.79
CA ASN A 421 -14.04 -1.59 -0.78
C ASN A 421 -13.80 -0.11 -1.16
N CYS A 422 -13.81 0.22 -2.44
CA CYS A 422 -13.64 1.59 -2.92
C CYS A 422 -14.99 2.29 -3.04
N TRP A 423 -14.97 3.63 -2.98
CA TRP A 423 -16.17 4.45 -2.95
C TRP A 423 -16.06 5.65 -3.90
N THR A 424 -17.12 5.99 -4.64
CA THR A 424 -17.18 7.24 -5.43
C THR A 424 -18.55 7.94 -5.42
N THR A 425 -18.59 9.28 -5.40
CA THR A 425 -19.82 10.06 -5.70
C THR A 425 -20.10 10.12 -7.20
N GLY A 426 -19.12 9.76 -8.03
CA GLY A 426 -19.21 9.85 -9.48
C GLY A 426 -19.94 8.66 -10.12
N ALA A 427 -20.30 8.83 -11.39
CA ALA A 427 -20.99 7.78 -12.14
C ALA A 427 -20.12 6.55 -12.46
N ASN A 428 -18.80 6.71 -12.48
CA ASN A 428 -17.88 5.66 -12.90
C ASN A 428 -16.62 5.61 -12.01
N LEU A 429 -16.48 4.51 -11.28
CA LEU A 429 -15.30 4.27 -10.45
C LEU A 429 -14.06 3.90 -11.28
N ILE A 430 -14.22 3.08 -12.32
CA ILE A 430 -13.10 2.55 -13.11
C ILE A 430 -13.44 2.42 -14.59
N THR A 431 -12.43 2.42 -15.46
CA THR A 431 -12.60 2.03 -16.87
C THR A 431 -13.31 0.67 -17.00
N PRO A 432 -14.37 0.56 -17.82
CA PRO A 432 -15.17 -0.66 -17.91
C PRO A 432 -14.39 -1.91 -18.37
N GLY A 433 -14.64 -3.05 -17.73
CA GLY A 433 -14.13 -4.37 -18.14
C GLY A 433 -12.65 -4.62 -17.81
N ARG A 434 -12.04 -3.81 -16.95
CA ARG A 434 -10.60 -3.90 -16.62
C ARG A 434 -10.27 -4.77 -15.42
N VAL A 435 -11.22 -4.93 -14.49
CA VAL A 435 -11.05 -5.69 -13.24
C VAL A 435 -11.83 -6.99 -13.27
N VAL A 436 -11.28 -8.02 -12.63
CA VAL A 436 -11.96 -9.33 -12.47
C VAL A 436 -12.53 -9.51 -11.08
N ASP A 437 -11.86 -8.96 -10.07
CA ASP A 437 -12.31 -8.94 -8.67
C ASP A 437 -12.84 -7.55 -8.37
N PHE A 438 -14.16 -7.43 -8.22
CA PHE A 438 -14.84 -6.19 -7.87
C PHE A 438 -15.76 -6.45 -6.68
N GLU A 439 -15.25 -6.21 -5.47
CA GLU A 439 -15.91 -6.62 -4.23
C GLU A 439 -16.06 -5.43 -3.27
N GLY A 440 -17.24 -5.29 -2.65
CA GLY A 440 -17.48 -4.27 -1.62
C GLY A 440 -17.41 -2.82 -2.10
N ASN A 441 -17.25 -2.57 -3.40
CA ASN A 441 -17.20 -1.21 -3.94
C ASN A 441 -18.60 -0.58 -3.97
N GLY A 442 -18.67 0.70 -3.61
CA GLY A 442 -19.93 1.44 -3.50
C GLY A 442 -19.86 2.82 -4.15
N GLY A 443 -21.02 3.46 -4.21
CA GLY A 443 -21.14 4.84 -4.67
C GLY A 443 -22.56 5.36 -4.47
N THR A 444 -22.75 6.64 -4.74
CA THR A 444 -24.08 7.29 -4.73
C THR A 444 -24.97 6.77 -5.86
N GLU A 445 -24.36 6.35 -6.97
CA GLU A 445 -25.05 5.84 -8.15
C GLU A 445 -25.33 4.33 -8.05
N SER A 446 -26.61 3.95 -8.18
CA SER A 446 -27.06 2.56 -8.14
C SER A 446 -26.49 1.65 -9.25
N ARG A 447 -25.93 2.24 -10.31
CA ARG A 447 -25.45 1.53 -11.52
C ARG A 447 -23.94 1.28 -11.55
N LEU A 448 -23.23 1.53 -10.45
CA LEU A 448 -21.77 1.48 -10.41
C LEU A 448 -21.18 0.16 -10.96
N LEU A 449 -21.71 -0.98 -10.50
CA LEU A 449 -21.27 -2.31 -10.96
C LEU A 449 -21.51 -2.50 -12.46
N LYS A 450 -22.66 -2.06 -12.97
CA LYS A 450 -23.02 -2.16 -14.39
C LYS A 450 -22.08 -1.30 -15.26
N ASN A 451 -21.73 -0.11 -14.78
CA ASN A 451 -20.83 0.81 -15.47
C ASN A 451 -19.40 0.26 -15.50
N ALA A 452 -18.93 -0.33 -14.40
CA ALA A 452 -17.62 -0.98 -14.33
C ALA A 452 -17.51 -2.23 -15.22
N ARG A 453 -18.63 -2.85 -15.63
CA ARG A 453 -18.67 -4.11 -16.39
C ARG A 453 -17.80 -5.21 -15.75
N ALA A 454 -17.75 -5.22 -14.42
CA ALA A 454 -17.00 -6.20 -13.65
C ALA A 454 -17.87 -7.44 -13.35
N PRO A 455 -17.27 -8.63 -13.21
CA PRO A 455 -17.98 -9.80 -12.70
C PRO A 455 -18.56 -9.53 -11.31
N MET A 456 -19.79 -9.97 -11.07
CA MET A 456 -20.37 -9.98 -9.73
C MET A 456 -19.84 -11.21 -8.98
N SER A 457 -19.35 -11.02 -7.74
CA SER A 457 -18.97 -12.16 -6.90
C SER A 457 -20.20 -12.96 -6.47
N PRO A 458 -20.09 -14.29 -6.27
CA PRO A 458 -21.19 -15.09 -5.73
C PRO A 458 -21.76 -14.52 -4.42
N GLN A 459 -20.91 -13.96 -3.56
CA GLN A 459 -21.31 -13.33 -2.30
C GLN A 459 -22.19 -12.10 -2.52
N SER A 460 -21.84 -11.22 -3.47
CA SER A 460 -22.69 -10.07 -3.83
C SER A 460 -24.01 -10.49 -4.49
N ALA A 461 -24.04 -11.67 -5.11
CA ALA A 461 -25.26 -12.31 -5.60
C ALA A 461 -26.07 -13.04 -4.51
N ARG A 462 -25.65 -12.96 -3.23
CA ARG A 462 -26.25 -13.67 -2.08
C ARG A 462 -26.23 -15.19 -2.24
N ARG A 463 -25.22 -15.72 -2.94
CA ARG A 463 -24.98 -17.15 -3.11
C ARG A 463 -23.97 -17.66 -2.09
N THR A 464 -24.36 -18.66 -1.32
CA THR A 464 -23.51 -19.38 -0.36
C THR A 464 -23.11 -20.73 -0.94
N THR A 465 -21.86 -21.15 -0.74
CA THR A 465 -21.41 -22.50 -1.10
C THR A 465 -21.07 -23.28 0.16
N ILE A 466 -21.66 -24.45 0.33
CA ILE A 466 -21.47 -25.34 1.47
C ILE A 466 -20.94 -26.67 0.92
N SER A 467 -20.03 -27.32 1.64
CA SER A 467 -19.49 -28.62 1.22
C SER A 467 -19.24 -29.52 2.42
N ASP A 468 -19.53 -30.81 2.27
CA ASP A 468 -19.31 -31.84 3.28
C ASP A 468 -19.03 -33.19 2.61
N ALA A 469 -18.49 -34.15 3.35
CA ALA A 469 -18.31 -35.51 2.88
C ALA A 469 -18.75 -36.54 3.92
N ARG A 470 -19.64 -37.47 3.53
CA ARG A 470 -20.28 -38.43 4.45
C ARG A 470 -20.22 -39.86 3.93
N ILE A 471 -20.14 -40.81 4.87
CA ILE A 471 -20.26 -42.24 4.58
C ILE A 471 -21.67 -42.70 4.93
N TYR A 472 -22.38 -43.22 3.95
CA TYR A 472 -23.66 -43.88 4.11
C TYR A 472 -23.48 -45.39 3.99
N LEU A 473 -23.51 -46.11 5.12
CA LEU A 473 -23.33 -47.57 5.16
C LEU A 473 -24.59 -48.29 4.66
N ALA A 474 -24.44 -49.26 3.76
CA ALA A 474 -25.54 -49.99 3.14
C ALA A 474 -26.41 -50.69 4.19
N ALA A 475 -25.80 -51.21 5.26
CA ALA A 475 -26.50 -51.85 6.37
C ALA A 475 -27.55 -50.96 7.06
N LYS A 476 -27.43 -49.63 6.96
CA LYS A 476 -28.36 -48.66 7.56
C LYS A 476 -29.17 -47.91 6.52
N GLU A 477 -28.54 -47.58 5.40
CA GLU A 477 -28.99 -46.56 4.46
C GLU A 477 -29.55 -47.14 3.14
N LEU A 478 -29.46 -48.46 2.92
CA LEU A 478 -30.04 -49.16 1.78
C LEU A 478 -31.27 -49.96 2.20
N ARG A 479 -32.43 -49.69 1.57
CA ARG A 479 -33.65 -50.50 1.74
C ARG A 479 -34.35 -50.67 0.40
N ALA A 480 -34.63 -51.92 0.03
CA ALA A 480 -35.36 -52.27 -1.21
C ALA A 480 -34.82 -51.55 -2.48
N GLY A 481 -33.50 -51.46 -2.63
CA GLY A 481 -32.86 -50.81 -3.77
C GLY A 481 -32.89 -49.27 -3.74
N VAL A 482 -33.34 -48.65 -2.65
CA VAL A 482 -33.29 -47.20 -2.41
C VAL A 482 -32.18 -46.90 -1.41
N TYR A 483 -31.22 -46.07 -1.80
CA TYR A 483 -30.01 -45.78 -1.03
C TYR A 483 -29.94 -44.29 -0.69
N THR A 484 -29.77 -43.93 0.59
CA THR A 484 -29.48 -42.55 1.02
C THR A 484 -28.16 -42.03 0.45
N ILE A 485 -28.19 -40.87 -0.19
CA ILE A 485 -27.02 -40.26 -0.82
C ILE A 485 -26.61 -38.93 -0.16
N ALA A 486 -27.53 -38.26 0.52
CA ALA A 486 -27.29 -37.01 1.23
C ALA A 486 -28.36 -36.79 2.32
N LYS A 487 -28.05 -35.93 3.29
CA LYS A 487 -29.01 -35.42 4.29
C LYS A 487 -28.86 -33.91 4.37
N ILE A 488 -29.97 -33.18 4.28
CA ILE A 488 -30.01 -31.70 4.25
C ILE A 488 -30.76 -31.24 5.49
N SER A 489 -30.22 -30.29 6.25
CA SER A 489 -30.84 -29.81 7.49
C SER A 489 -31.46 -28.42 7.31
N VAL A 490 -32.61 -28.21 7.95
CA VAL A 490 -33.27 -26.91 8.07
C VAL A 490 -33.19 -26.33 9.50
N ASP A 491 -32.41 -26.94 10.39
CA ASP A 491 -32.28 -26.49 11.79
C ASP A 491 -31.88 -25.01 11.89
N ASP A 492 -30.82 -24.61 11.18
CA ASP A 492 -30.33 -23.22 11.19
C ASP A 492 -31.32 -22.24 10.54
N MET A 493 -32.17 -22.74 9.63
CA MET A 493 -33.26 -21.94 9.07
C MET A 493 -34.36 -21.70 10.11
N LEU A 494 -34.72 -22.72 10.88
CA LEU A 494 -35.73 -22.62 11.95
C LEU A 494 -35.25 -21.72 13.09
N ASN A 495 -33.93 -21.66 13.33
CA ASN A 495 -33.31 -20.76 14.30
C ASN A 495 -33.32 -19.29 13.86
N ASN A 496 -33.55 -18.99 12.59
CA ASN A 496 -33.74 -17.60 12.16
C ASN A 496 -35.07 -17.05 12.67
N VAL A 497 -35.01 -16.02 13.51
CA VAL A 497 -36.21 -15.41 14.12
C VAL A 497 -37.10 -14.67 13.11
N VAL A 498 -36.53 -14.23 11.99
CA VAL A 498 -37.22 -13.54 10.89
C VAL A 498 -37.61 -14.55 9.81
N ASP A 499 -38.91 -14.82 9.65
CA ASP A 499 -39.41 -15.81 8.69
C ASP A 499 -39.04 -15.50 7.25
N ALA A 500 -39.07 -14.22 6.87
CA ALA A 500 -38.74 -13.77 5.52
C ALA A 500 -37.27 -14.05 5.13
N TYR A 501 -36.39 -14.37 6.09
CA TYR A 501 -34.98 -14.70 5.82
C TYR A 501 -34.77 -16.17 5.47
N ARG A 502 -35.77 -17.03 5.72
CA ARG A 502 -35.66 -18.47 5.57
C ARG A 502 -35.80 -18.95 4.12
N PRO A 503 -36.65 -18.38 3.23
CA PRO A 503 -36.78 -18.92 1.88
C PRO A 503 -35.45 -18.91 1.12
N THR A 504 -35.13 -20.01 0.44
CA THR A 504 -33.88 -20.18 -0.31
C THR A 504 -34.06 -21.23 -1.40
N GLN A 505 -33.21 -21.22 -2.41
CA GLN A 505 -33.23 -22.18 -3.51
C GLN A 505 -31.81 -22.46 -3.98
N GLY A 506 -31.60 -23.51 -4.76
CA GLY A 506 -30.29 -23.76 -5.33
C GLY A 506 -30.08 -25.15 -5.90
N GLU A 507 -28.82 -25.56 -5.96
CA GLU A 507 -28.37 -26.83 -6.52
C GLU A 507 -27.49 -27.59 -5.52
N ILE A 508 -27.74 -28.89 -5.38
CA ILE A 508 -26.93 -29.83 -4.61
C ILE A 508 -26.28 -30.81 -5.59
N ARG A 509 -24.96 -30.95 -5.48
CA ARG A 509 -24.14 -31.91 -6.22
C ARG A 509 -23.64 -32.97 -5.29
N VAL A 510 -23.96 -34.23 -5.57
CA VAL A 510 -23.54 -35.38 -4.76
C VAL A 510 -22.68 -36.30 -5.61
N MET A 511 -21.36 -36.21 -5.44
CA MET A 511 -20.43 -37.19 -6.00
C MET A 511 -20.37 -38.41 -5.07
N MET A 512 -20.86 -39.54 -5.54
CA MET A 512 -20.96 -40.80 -4.81
C MET A 512 -19.85 -41.73 -5.25
N GLN A 513 -18.97 -42.11 -4.33
CA GLN A 513 -18.01 -43.18 -4.53
C GLN A 513 -18.52 -44.46 -3.86
N HIS A 514 -18.77 -45.49 -4.65
CA HIS A 514 -19.24 -46.80 -4.19
C HIS A 514 -18.05 -47.60 -3.69
N ARG A 515 -17.99 -47.86 -2.38
CA ARG A 515 -16.81 -48.46 -1.74
C ARG A 515 -17.13 -49.79 -1.08
N THR A 516 -16.17 -50.71 -1.15
CA THR A 516 -16.20 -51.97 -0.41
C THR A 516 -15.79 -51.78 1.05
N GLY A 517 -15.92 -52.83 1.86
CA GLY A 517 -15.50 -52.81 3.27
C GLY A 517 -14.01 -52.55 3.47
N GLY A 518 -13.18 -52.86 2.47
CA GLY A 518 -11.75 -52.55 2.43
C GLY A 518 -11.42 -51.14 1.92
N GLY A 519 -12.44 -50.35 1.54
CA GLY A 519 -12.30 -48.97 1.07
C GLY A 519 -12.02 -48.79 -0.42
N GLN A 520 -11.98 -49.87 -1.21
CA GLN A 520 -11.76 -49.78 -2.66
C GLN A 520 -12.97 -49.18 -3.36
N VAL A 521 -12.74 -48.20 -4.24
CA VAL A 521 -13.78 -47.59 -5.06
C VAL A 521 -14.06 -48.51 -6.25
N ILE A 522 -15.26 -49.09 -6.29
CA ILE A 522 -15.69 -50.01 -7.35
C ILE A 522 -16.70 -49.39 -8.32
N GLY A 523 -17.12 -48.16 -8.07
CA GLY A 523 -17.92 -47.35 -8.98
C GLY A 523 -17.96 -45.89 -8.55
N THR A 524 -18.38 -45.00 -9.44
CA THR A 524 -18.62 -43.59 -9.10
C THR A 524 -19.83 -43.06 -9.85
N SER A 525 -20.61 -42.22 -9.19
CA SER A 525 -21.79 -41.57 -9.75
C SER A 525 -21.89 -40.11 -9.28
N LEU A 526 -22.59 -39.26 -10.04
CA LEU A 526 -22.85 -37.88 -9.71
C LEU A 526 -24.36 -37.62 -9.87
N ALA A 527 -25.00 -37.15 -8.82
CA ALA A 527 -26.36 -36.62 -8.87
C ALA A 527 -26.33 -35.09 -8.76
N VAL A 528 -27.11 -34.41 -9.59
CA VAL A 528 -27.37 -32.97 -9.51
C VAL A 528 -28.84 -32.79 -9.18
N ILE A 529 -29.13 -32.11 -8.07
CA ILE A 529 -30.46 -31.98 -7.47
C ILE A 529 -30.77 -30.49 -7.33
N ASP A 530 -31.85 -30.02 -7.93
CA ASP A 530 -32.37 -28.67 -7.65
C ASP A 530 -33.23 -28.73 -6.38
N PHE A 531 -33.21 -27.67 -5.58
CA PHE A 531 -34.06 -27.58 -4.38
C PHE A 531 -34.69 -26.20 -4.22
N VAL A 532 -35.85 -26.18 -3.55
CA VAL A 532 -36.50 -24.97 -3.04
C VAL A 532 -36.89 -25.20 -1.59
N ALA A 533 -36.71 -24.18 -0.76
CA ALA A 533 -37.14 -24.16 0.63
C ALA A 533 -37.97 -22.91 0.91
N MET A 534 -39.07 -23.06 1.62
CA MET A 534 -39.96 -21.97 2.02
C MET A 534 -40.28 -22.05 3.52
N THR A 535 -40.47 -20.90 4.15
CA THR A 535 -41.07 -20.85 5.49
C THR A 535 -42.55 -21.21 5.42
N ALA A 536 -43.06 -21.86 6.47
CA ALA A 536 -44.48 -22.25 6.54
C ALA A 536 -45.43 -21.05 6.70
N SER A 537 -44.94 -19.88 7.13
CA SER A 537 -45.79 -18.75 7.54
C SER A 537 -45.15 -17.38 7.30
N GLU A 538 -44.81 -17.05 6.06
CA GLU A 538 -44.37 -15.69 5.70
C GLU A 538 -45.55 -14.70 5.69
N GLY A 539 -45.44 -13.59 6.43
CA GLY A 539 -46.49 -12.56 6.47
C GLY A 539 -47.75 -12.97 7.25
N VAL A 540 -47.74 -14.09 7.97
CA VAL A 540 -48.86 -14.54 8.81
C VAL A 540 -48.74 -13.93 10.21
N THR A 541 -49.87 -13.52 10.78
CA THR A 541 -49.91 -12.95 12.13
C THR A 541 -49.44 -13.95 13.18
N THR A 542 -48.82 -13.45 14.25
CA THR A 542 -48.20 -14.27 15.29
C THR A 542 -49.13 -15.33 15.90
N ALA A 543 -50.44 -15.05 15.98
CA ALA A 543 -51.43 -15.98 16.55
C ALA A 543 -51.64 -17.26 15.73
N ASN A 544 -51.38 -17.23 14.42
CA ASN A 544 -51.59 -18.35 13.50
C ASN A 544 -50.27 -18.83 12.85
N ARG A 545 -49.13 -18.38 13.36
CA ARG A 545 -47.81 -18.66 12.77
C ARG A 545 -47.41 -20.11 13.02
N VAL A 546 -47.09 -20.84 11.95
CA VAL A 546 -46.43 -22.14 12.00
C VAL A 546 -44.92 -21.92 11.89
N ASN A 547 -44.17 -22.29 12.92
CA ASN A 547 -42.71 -22.22 12.90
C ASN A 547 -42.11 -23.45 12.23
N ASP A 548 -42.16 -23.50 10.90
CA ASP A 548 -41.62 -24.62 10.13
C ASP A 548 -41.03 -24.17 8.78
N VAL A 549 -40.25 -25.05 8.16
CA VAL A 549 -39.66 -24.89 6.82
C VAL A 549 -39.93 -26.15 5.99
N TYR A 550 -40.47 -25.93 4.80
CA TYR A 550 -40.76 -26.99 3.84
C TYR A 550 -39.77 -26.94 2.70
N CYS A 551 -39.26 -28.11 2.28
CA CYS A 551 -38.34 -28.24 1.17
C CYS A 551 -38.90 -29.21 0.12
N ASP A 552 -38.61 -28.93 -1.14
CA ASP A 552 -38.81 -29.87 -2.25
C ASP A 552 -37.53 -30.02 -3.06
N PHE A 553 -37.37 -31.18 -3.69
CA PHE A 553 -36.14 -31.60 -4.35
C PHE A 553 -36.43 -32.31 -5.67
N ALA A 554 -35.70 -31.93 -6.74
CA ALA A 554 -35.84 -32.53 -8.05
C ALA A 554 -34.49 -33.03 -8.59
N LEU A 555 -34.45 -34.29 -9.05
CA LEU A 555 -33.26 -34.81 -9.73
C LEU A 555 -33.15 -34.19 -11.12
N LYS A 556 -32.21 -33.26 -11.28
CA LYS A 556 -31.96 -32.56 -12.53
C LYS A 556 -31.16 -33.42 -13.51
N SER A 557 -30.13 -34.10 -13.01
CA SER A 557 -29.33 -35.02 -13.82
C SER A 557 -28.62 -36.08 -12.97
N PHE A 558 -28.31 -37.20 -13.61
CA PHE A 558 -27.55 -38.30 -13.01
C PHE A 558 -26.55 -38.85 -14.02
N LEU A 559 -25.29 -39.02 -13.58
CA LEU A 559 -24.20 -39.58 -14.36
C LEU A 559 -23.55 -40.71 -13.55
N ALA A 560 -23.13 -41.79 -14.22
CA ALA A 560 -22.36 -42.86 -13.59
C ALA A 560 -21.28 -43.37 -14.53
N ILE A 561 -20.13 -43.71 -13.97
CA ILE A 561 -19.09 -44.43 -14.70
C ILE A 561 -19.66 -45.79 -15.14
N PRO A 562 -19.51 -46.17 -16.42
CA PRO A 562 -20.02 -47.45 -16.89
C PRO A 562 -19.32 -48.62 -16.20
N GLY A 563 -20.03 -49.74 -16.11
CA GLY A 563 -19.43 -50.99 -15.64
C GLY A 563 -18.43 -51.56 -16.66
N GLY A 564 -17.50 -52.38 -16.18
CA GLY A 564 -16.59 -53.16 -17.02
C GLY A 564 -15.21 -52.55 -17.26
N LEU A 565 -14.91 -51.35 -16.74
CA LEU A 565 -13.56 -50.76 -16.85
C LEU A 565 -12.60 -51.41 -15.84
N PRO A 566 -11.35 -51.74 -16.21
CA PRO A 566 -10.41 -52.37 -15.28
C PRO A 566 -10.12 -51.49 -14.05
N ILE A 567 -10.20 -52.07 -12.85
CA ILE A 567 -9.78 -51.47 -11.58
C ILE A 567 -8.34 -51.88 -11.25
N ASP A 568 -8.01 -53.16 -11.49
CA ASP A 568 -6.68 -53.69 -11.24
C ASP A 568 -6.26 -54.72 -12.30
N LYS A 569 -5.02 -55.22 -12.15
CA LYS A 569 -4.46 -56.27 -12.99
C LYS A 569 -4.94 -57.68 -12.60
N LEU A 570 -5.66 -57.82 -11.49
CA LEU A 570 -6.19 -59.08 -10.95
C LEU A 570 -7.61 -59.38 -11.45
N GLY A 571 -8.16 -58.53 -12.31
CA GLY A 571 -9.42 -58.73 -13.01
C GLY A 571 -10.62 -58.02 -12.38
N ALA A 572 -10.43 -57.22 -11.33
CA ALA A 572 -11.50 -56.38 -10.80
C ALA A 572 -11.91 -55.31 -11.82
N ARG A 573 -13.22 -55.06 -11.96
CA ARG A 573 -13.77 -54.09 -12.91
C ARG A 573 -14.83 -53.21 -12.26
N THR A 574 -14.97 -51.97 -12.74
CA THR A 574 -15.98 -51.02 -12.30
C THR A 574 -17.38 -51.61 -12.43
N GLN A 575 -18.28 -51.22 -11.55
CA GLN A 575 -19.66 -51.64 -11.55
C GLN A 575 -20.59 -50.43 -11.69
N ARG A 576 -21.67 -50.63 -12.43
CA ARG A 576 -22.78 -49.68 -12.46
C ARG A 576 -23.74 -50.04 -11.33
N HIS A 577 -23.78 -49.19 -10.30
CA HIS A 577 -24.60 -49.46 -9.11
C HIS A 577 -26.04 -48.97 -9.24
N PHE A 578 -26.31 -47.93 -10.03
CA PHE A 578 -27.66 -47.38 -10.22
C PHE A 578 -28.20 -47.63 -11.62
N THR A 579 -29.44 -48.11 -11.71
CA THR A 579 -30.20 -48.28 -12.95
C THR A 579 -31.48 -47.45 -12.89
N ASN A 580 -31.62 -46.49 -13.81
CA ASN A 580 -32.75 -45.53 -13.87
C ASN A 580 -33.11 -44.93 -12.49
N PRO A 581 -32.16 -44.29 -11.80
CA PRO A 581 -32.39 -43.81 -10.45
C PRO A 581 -33.46 -42.70 -10.43
N VAL A 582 -34.37 -42.79 -9.47
CA VAL A 582 -35.36 -41.77 -9.14
C VAL A 582 -35.04 -41.23 -7.75
N LEU A 583 -35.07 -39.90 -7.61
CA LEU A 583 -34.88 -39.24 -6.32
C LEU A 583 -36.15 -39.34 -5.46
N ALA A 584 -35.95 -39.71 -4.20
CA ALA A 584 -36.92 -39.59 -3.15
C ALA A 584 -36.33 -38.71 -2.03
N ALA A 585 -37.13 -37.78 -1.52
CA ALA A 585 -36.81 -36.99 -0.34
C ALA A 585 -37.79 -37.37 0.78
N LYS A 586 -37.26 -37.62 1.98
CA LYS A 586 -38.09 -37.89 3.17
C LYS A 586 -37.63 -37.01 4.33
N ARG A 587 -38.57 -36.28 4.93
CA ARG A 587 -38.32 -35.51 6.14
C ARG A 587 -38.26 -36.42 7.38
N LEU A 588 -37.24 -36.24 8.22
CA LEU A 588 -37.03 -36.87 9.52
C LEU A 588 -36.65 -35.78 10.53
N GLY A 589 -37.61 -35.30 11.32
CA GLY A 589 -37.40 -34.12 12.16
C GLY A 589 -37.11 -32.90 11.30
N ASN A 590 -35.96 -32.26 11.51
CA ASN A 590 -35.52 -31.09 10.75
C ASN A 590 -34.55 -31.43 9.61
N ASP A 591 -34.35 -32.72 9.34
CA ASP A 591 -33.53 -33.18 8.23
C ASP A 591 -34.37 -33.73 7.09
N TYR A 592 -33.92 -33.54 5.86
CA TYR A 592 -34.41 -34.16 4.65
C TYR A 592 -33.39 -35.19 4.16
N VAL A 593 -33.77 -36.47 4.21
CA VAL A 593 -32.97 -37.57 3.69
C VAL A 593 -33.22 -37.71 2.20
N LEU A 594 -32.18 -37.50 1.40
CA LEU A 594 -32.22 -37.65 -0.05
C LEU A 594 -31.70 -39.03 -0.43
N ALA A 595 -32.50 -39.80 -1.18
CA ALA A 595 -32.17 -41.15 -1.57
C ALA A 595 -32.48 -41.41 -3.04
N LEU A 596 -31.70 -42.30 -3.68
CA LEU A 596 -31.90 -42.71 -5.06
C LEU A 596 -32.35 -44.17 -5.12
N SER A 597 -33.33 -44.46 -5.97
CA SER A 597 -33.77 -45.82 -6.28
C SER A 597 -32.88 -46.52 -7.30
N GLY A 598 -33.13 -47.82 -7.53
CA GLY A 598 -32.44 -48.61 -8.55
C GLY A 598 -31.00 -48.97 -8.18
N TYR A 599 -30.64 -48.93 -6.89
CA TYR A 599 -29.33 -49.34 -6.41
C TYR A 599 -29.20 -50.86 -6.32
N ALA A 600 -28.10 -51.40 -6.84
CA ALA A 600 -27.71 -52.78 -6.69
C ALA A 600 -26.33 -52.90 -6.03
N THR A 601 -26.26 -53.77 -5.01
CA THR A 601 -25.02 -54.11 -4.33
C THR A 601 -24.27 -55.17 -5.15
N VAL A 602 -23.45 -54.73 -6.11
CA VAL A 602 -22.70 -55.64 -6.99
C VAL A 602 -21.33 -55.95 -6.40
N SER A 603 -20.98 -57.24 -6.33
CA SER A 603 -19.67 -57.71 -5.88
C SER A 603 -18.64 -57.66 -6.99
N VAL A 604 -17.41 -57.29 -6.64
CA VAL A 604 -16.25 -57.30 -7.55
C VAL A 604 -15.22 -58.32 -7.07
N PRO A 605 -14.56 -59.08 -7.96
CA PRO A 605 -13.49 -59.99 -7.58
C PRO A 605 -12.46 -59.32 -6.67
N ASN A 606 -11.96 -60.06 -5.67
CA ASN A 606 -10.93 -59.66 -4.71
C ASN A 606 -11.30 -58.57 -3.69
N TYR A 607 -12.36 -57.77 -3.93
CA TYR A 607 -12.74 -56.66 -3.05
C TYR A 607 -14.14 -56.80 -2.45
N GLY A 608 -14.97 -57.70 -2.97
CA GLY A 608 -16.34 -57.93 -2.49
C GLY A 608 -17.34 -56.86 -2.95
N PRO A 609 -18.53 -56.80 -2.32
CA PRO A 609 -19.56 -55.82 -2.64
C PRO A 609 -19.26 -54.42 -2.10
N ALA A 610 -19.85 -53.41 -2.72
CA ALA A 610 -19.93 -52.09 -2.11
C ALA A 610 -20.78 -52.18 -0.83
N ASP A 611 -20.20 -51.83 0.31
CA ASP A 611 -20.90 -51.82 1.61
C ASP A 611 -21.25 -50.39 2.06
N ARG A 612 -20.80 -49.38 1.31
CA ARG A 612 -21.02 -47.97 1.61
C ARG A 612 -20.96 -47.07 0.38
N ILE A 613 -21.60 -45.92 0.48
CA ILE A 613 -21.40 -44.79 -0.42
C ILE A 613 -20.63 -43.71 0.35
N TYR A 614 -19.51 -43.25 -0.19
CA TYR A 614 -18.85 -42.03 0.26
C TYR A 614 -19.32 -40.87 -0.63
N SER A 615 -20.19 -40.04 -0.07
CA SER A 615 -20.80 -38.89 -0.76
C SER A 615 -20.00 -37.63 -0.47
N CYS A 616 -19.39 -37.03 -1.49
CA CYS A 616 -18.87 -35.67 -1.46
C CYS A 616 -19.99 -34.74 -1.95
N ILE A 617 -20.51 -33.91 -1.05
CA ILE A 617 -21.68 -33.09 -1.27
C ILE A 617 -21.23 -31.62 -1.37
N THR A 618 -21.62 -30.94 -2.45
CA THR A 618 -21.46 -29.50 -2.61
C THR A 618 -22.82 -28.89 -2.88
N MET A 619 -23.21 -27.89 -2.09
CA MET A 619 -24.47 -27.17 -2.22
C MET A 619 -24.20 -25.71 -2.54
N HIS A 620 -24.82 -25.20 -3.60
CA HIS A 620 -24.89 -23.79 -3.93
C HIS A 620 -26.30 -23.29 -3.59
N ALA A 621 -26.41 -22.43 -2.59
CA ALA A 621 -27.69 -21.92 -2.08
C ALA A 621 -27.79 -20.41 -2.28
N ASP A 622 -28.83 -19.98 -2.98
CA ASP A 622 -29.16 -18.58 -3.23
C ASP A 622 -30.13 -18.08 -2.15
N ALA A 623 -29.75 -17.01 -1.44
CA ALA A 623 -30.56 -16.38 -0.39
C ALA A 623 -31.39 -15.19 -0.91
N LEU A 624 -31.42 -14.98 -2.22
CA LEU A 624 -32.28 -13.97 -2.84
C LEU A 624 -33.75 -14.39 -2.68
N ASN A 625 -34.46 -13.70 -1.78
CA ASN A 625 -35.87 -13.90 -1.46
C ASN A 625 -36.56 -12.53 -1.27
N GLY A 626 -37.79 -12.50 -0.73
CA GLY A 626 -38.56 -11.28 -0.47
C GLY A 626 -37.96 -10.34 0.60
N SER A 627 -36.74 -10.58 1.07
CA SER A 627 -36.12 -9.91 2.20
C SER A 627 -34.66 -9.46 1.94
N ASN A 628 -34.01 -8.98 3.00
CA ASN A 628 -32.61 -8.56 3.03
C ASN A 628 -31.64 -9.65 3.49
N ALA A 629 -32.04 -10.93 3.46
CA ALA A 629 -31.14 -12.04 3.77
C ALA A 629 -29.89 -12.01 2.86
N LEU A 630 -28.70 -12.14 3.46
CA LEU A 630 -27.41 -12.11 2.76
C LEU A 630 -26.84 -13.50 2.50
N THR A 631 -27.20 -14.48 3.33
CA THR A 631 -26.70 -15.85 3.28
C THR A 631 -27.84 -16.83 3.47
N SER A 632 -27.70 -18.03 2.91
CA SER A 632 -28.66 -19.10 3.12
C SER A 632 -28.31 -19.86 4.40
N ALA A 633 -29.33 -20.21 5.18
CA ALA A 633 -29.18 -20.97 6.43
C ALA A 633 -29.47 -22.47 6.26
N ILE A 634 -29.75 -22.94 5.04
CA ILE A 634 -29.88 -24.39 4.78
C ILE A 634 -28.49 -25.03 4.81
N THR A 635 -28.35 -26.18 5.47
CA THR A 635 -27.04 -26.83 5.66
C THR A 635 -27.06 -28.30 5.26
N ILE A 636 -25.88 -28.92 5.17
CA ILE A 636 -25.75 -30.37 5.03
C ILE A 636 -25.77 -30.95 6.44
N ALA A 637 -26.67 -31.90 6.70
CA ALA A 637 -26.82 -32.49 8.02
C ALA A 637 -25.57 -33.32 8.40
N PRO A 638 -25.17 -33.32 9.68
CA PRO A 638 -24.03 -34.08 10.15
C PRO A 638 -24.19 -35.61 10.09
#